data_AF-G0PBG1-F1
#
_entry.id   AF-G0PBG1-F1
#
_cell.length_a   1.000
_cell.length_b   1.000
_cell.length_c   1.000
_cell.angle_alpha   90.00
_cell.angle_beta   90.00
_cell.angle_gamma   90.00
#
_symmetry.space_group_name_H-M   'P 1'
#
loop_
_entity.id
_entity.type
_entity.pdbx_description
1 polymer ?
#
loop_
_entity_poly.entity_id
_entity_poly.type
_entity_poly.pdbx_seq_one_letter_code
_entity_poly.pdbx_strand_id
1 'polypeptide(L)'
;MLVALVYVFECRSRSIQENRLKFESETSRFIYYLILYILPSLCLLIYFIVPTNQEAAKLQALQMSPCSNKEFFQEETFVVLSDPFWLKFIIMFAIPAIAVLIFGNIIFHVSCCIFYLYMAPGAMTSLSLTCFKSYMKTEKGY
;
A
#
# COMPACT_ATOMS: atom_id res chain seq x y z
N MET A 1 -1.76 -5.53 8.59
CA MET A 1 -1.40 -6.60 7.62
C MET A 1 -0.93 -6.04 6.27
N LEU A 2 -1.69 -5.16 5.61
CA LEU A 2 -1.36 -4.67 4.25
C LEU A 2 -0.06 -3.88 4.13
N VAL A 3 0.26 -3.01 5.10
CA VAL A 3 1.53 -2.24 5.10
C VAL A 3 2.76 -3.16 5.22
N ALA A 4 2.63 -4.29 5.95
CA ALA A 4 3.69 -5.28 6.04
C ALA A 4 3.96 -5.97 4.70
N LEU A 5 2.94 -6.15 3.84
CA LEU A 5 3.13 -6.67 2.49
C LEU A 5 3.92 -5.68 1.62
N VAL A 6 3.58 -4.39 1.69
CA VAL A 6 4.35 -3.33 1.01
C VAL A 6 5.81 -3.37 1.44
N TYR A 7 6.08 -3.48 2.74
CA TYR A 7 7.43 -3.61 3.29
C TYR A 7 8.19 -4.81 2.72
N VAL A 8 7.56 -5.99 2.68
CA VAL A 8 8.19 -7.21 2.13
C VAL A 8 8.54 -7.04 0.66
N PHE A 9 7.66 -6.49 -0.15
CA PHE A 9 7.92 -6.26 -1.58
C PHE A 9 8.97 -5.18 -1.81
N GLU A 10 8.97 -4.11 -1.03
CA GLU A 10 10.02 -3.09 -1.05
C GLU A 10 11.38 -3.73 -0.74
N CYS A 11 11.49 -4.49 0.35
CA CYS A 11 12.73 -5.16 0.75
C CYS A 11 13.26 -6.10 -0.33
N ARG A 12 12.38 -6.90 -0.96
CA ARG A 12 12.75 -7.77 -2.09
C ARG A 12 13.26 -6.96 -3.28
N SER A 13 12.55 -5.90 -3.65
CA SER A 13 12.93 -5.05 -4.78
C SER A 13 14.26 -4.31 -4.53
N ARG A 14 14.57 -3.98 -3.28
CA ARG A 14 15.82 -3.33 -2.87
C ARG A 14 17.02 -4.28 -2.84
N SER A 15 16.80 -5.56 -2.52
CA SER A 15 17.87 -6.56 -2.52
C SER A 15 18.48 -6.79 -3.91
N ILE A 16 17.80 -6.38 -4.97
CA ILE A 16 18.30 -6.45 -6.35
C ILE A 16 19.28 -5.29 -6.56
N GLN A 17 20.58 -5.60 -6.70
CA GLN A 17 21.64 -4.60 -6.82
C GLN A 17 21.44 -3.64 -8.01
N GLU A 18 20.95 -4.19 -9.12
CA GLU A 18 20.74 -3.52 -10.41
C GLU A 18 19.50 -2.62 -10.45
N ASN A 19 18.65 -2.68 -9.42
CA ASN A 19 17.47 -1.83 -9.35
C ASN A 19 17.89 -0.37 -9.11
N ARG A 20 17.75 0.47 -10.13
CA ARG A 20 18.06 1.91 -10.04
C ARG A 20 17.00 2.71 -9.30
N LEU A 21 15.80 2.16 -9.14
CA LEU A 21 14.68 2.78 -8.43
C LEU A 21 14.67 2.44 -6.93
N LYS A 22 15.72 1.80 -6.42
CA LYS A 22 15.83 1.44 -5.00
C LYS A 22 16.06 2.68 -4.15
N PHE A 23 15.53 2.67 -2.93
CA PHE A 23 15.85 3.68 -1.92
C PHE A 23 17.29 3.49 -1.44
N GLU A 24 18.16 4.48 -1.69
CA GLU A 24 19.56 4.45 -1.23
C GLU A 24 19.74 5.08 0.15
N SER A 25 18.91 6.08 0.50
CA SER A 25 19.03 6.76 1.79
C SER A 25 18.06 6.21 2.83
N GLU A 26 18.59 5.98 4.02
CA GLU A 26 17.81 5.56 5.20
C GLU A 26 16.71 6.57 5.56
N THR A 27 16.99 7.87 5.42
CA THR A 27 16.03 8.95 5.70
C THR A 27 14.85 8.93 4.75
N SER A 28 15.07 8.75 3.43
CA SER A 28 13.97 8.67 2.46
C SER A 28 13.06 7.49 2.74
N ARG A 29 13.65 6.36 3.14
CA ARG A 29 12.93 5.15 3.51
C ARG A 29 12.10 5.35 4.77
N PHE A 30 12.66 6.00 5.79
CA PHE A 30 11.92 6.34 7.00
C PHE A 30 10.72 7.23 6.69
N ILE A 31 10.91 8.30 5.91
CA ILE A 31 9.83 9.22 5.51
C ILE A 31 8.76 8.46 4.69
N TYR A 32 9.18 7.59 3.76
CA TYR A 32 8.27 6.78 2.96
C TYR A 32 7.36 5.89 3.83
N TYR A 33 7.94 5.15 4.78
CA TYR A 33 7.15 4.30 5.69
C TYR A 33 6.30 5.11 6.66
N LEU A 34 6.78 6.27 7.10
CA LEU A 34 6.03 7.19 7.94
C LEU A 34 4.78 7.69 7.21
N ILE A 35 4.88 8.08 5.93
CA ILE A 35 3.72 8.48 5.12
C ILE A 35 2.75 7.32 4.93
N LEU A 36 3.25 6.13 4.58
CA LEU A 36 2.44 4.92 4.40
C LEU A 36 1.69 4.49 5.66
N TYR A 37 2.23 4.80 6.84
CA TYR A 37 1.59 4.49 8.11
C TYR A 37 0.63 5.60 8.54
N ILE A 38 1.05 6.87 8.43
CA ILE A 38 0.24 8.00 8.88
C ILE A 38 -1.04 8.11 8.06
N LEU A 39 -0.97 8.05 6.72
CA LEU A 39 -2.14 8.31 5.87
C LEU A 39 -3.32 7.38 6.19
N PRO A 40 -3.15 6.05 6.30
CA PRO A 40 -4.22 5.15 6.72
C PRO A 40 -4.60 5.31 8.20
N SER A 41 -3.63 5.65 9.07
CA SER A 41 -3.92 5.87 10.49
C SER A 41 -4.81 7.09 10.75
N LEU A 42 -4.78 8.11 9.88
CA LEU A 42 -5.68 9.26 9.95
C LEU A 42 -7.15 8.87 9.80
N CYS A 43 -7.47 7.72 9.18
CA CYS A 43 -8.84 7.22 9.16
C CYS A 43 -9.36 6.85 10.55
N LEU A 44 -8.49 6.59 11.53
CA LEU A 44 -8.91 6.39 12.92
C LEU A 44 -9.46 7.67 13.55
N LEU A 45 -9.20 8.85 12.97
CA LEU A 45 -9.81 10.10 13.44
C LEU A 45 -11.34 10.10 13.28
N ILE A 46 -11.91 9.19 12.48
CA ILE A 46 -13.35 8.96 12.39
C ILE A 46 -13.99 8.69 13.76
N TYR A 47 -13.25 8.09 14.70
CA TYR A 47 -13.74 7.81 16.04
C TYR A 47 -14.08 9.08 16.83
N PHE A 48 -13.45 10.22 16.51
CA PHE A 48 -13.79 11.50 17.13
C PHE A 48 -15.09 12.10 16.59
N ILE A 49 -15.59 11.61 15.46
CA ILE A 49 -16.80 12.09 14.77
C ILE A 49 -18.01 11.19 15.09
N VAL A 50 -17.80 10.16 15.92
CA VAL A 50 -18.82 9.21 16.32
C VAL A 50 -19.97 9.95 17.04
N PRO A 51 -21.24 9.73 16.63
CA PRO A 51 -22.38 10.41 17.22
C PRO A 51 -22.54 10.08 18.71
N THR A 52 -22.70 11.10 19.55
CA THR A 52 -23.01 10.92 20.98
C THR A 52 -24.45 10.43 21.20
N ASN A 53 -25.40 10.90 20.39
CA ASN A 53 -26.78 10.42 20.40
C ASN A 53 -26.98 9.30 19.37
N GLN A 54 -26.91 8.06 19.85
CA GLN A 54 -27.03 6.87 19.02
C GLN A 54 -28.44 6.62 18.49
N GLU A 55 -29.50 7.04 19.19
CA GLU A 55 -30.88 6.88 18.70
C GLU A 55 -31.14 7.73 17.46
N ALA A 56 -30.70 8.99 17.49
CA ALA A 56 -30.80 9.89 16.34
C ALA A 56 -29.96 9.39 15.15
N ALA A 57 -28.77 8.86 15.42
CA ALA A 57 -27.90 8.29 14.39
C ALA A 57 -28.50 7.01 13.76
N LYS A 58 -29.11 6.13 14.56
CA LYS A 58 -29.84 4.96 14.05
C LYS A 58 -31.01 5.37 13.16
N LEU A 59 -31.77 6.40 13.56
CA LEU A 59 -32.89 6.91 12.78
C LEU A 59 -32.43 7.52 11.45
N GLN A 60 -31.34 8.28 11.44
CA GLN A 60 -30.74 8.80 10.21
C GLN A 60 -30.21 7.70 9.28
N ALA A 61 -29.59 6.65 9.83
CA ALA A 61 -29.17 5.49 9.04
C ALA A 61 -30.37 4.77 8.40
N LEU A 62 -31.50 4.66 9.11
CA LEU A 62 -32.75 4.10 8.58
C LEU A 62 -33.37 4.96 7.47
N GLN A 63 -33.18 6.28 7.49
CA GLN A 63 -33.59 7.14 6.39
C GLN A 63 -32.81 6.83 5.10
N MET A 64 -31.54 6.44 5.22
CA MET A 64 -30.71 6.06 4.07
C MET A 64 -30.96 4.62 3.62
N SER A 65 -31.20 3.70 4.56
CA SER A 65 -31.51 2.29 4.28
C SER A 65 -32.70 1.82 5.14
N PRO A 66 -33.94 1.90 4.62
CA PRO A 66 -35.14 1.65 5.41
C PRO A 66 -35.35 0.17 5.76
N CYS A 67 -34.78 -0.75 4.99
CA CYS A 67 -34.92 -2.19 5.19
C CYS A 67 -33.67 -2.77 5.86
N SER A 68 -33.42 -2.38 7.11
CA SER A 68 -32.32 -2.94 7.91
C SER A 68 -32.69 -4.29 8.54
N ASN A 69 -31.68 -5.10 8.85
CA ASN A 69 -31.89 -6.39 9.53
C ASN A 69 -32.43 -6.19 10.94
N LYS A 70 -33.13 -7.20 11.48
CA LYS A 70 -33.69 -7.16 12.85
C LYS A 70 -32.62 -6.88 13.91
N GLU A 71 -31.40 -7.34 13.68
CA GLU A 71 -30.25 -7.10 14.56
C GLU A 71 -29.92 -5.61 14.71
N PHE A 72 -30.17 -4.79 13.69
CA PHE A 72 -29.93 -3.34 13.74
C PHE A 72 -30.71 -2.65 14.87
N PHE A 73 -31.86 -3.18 15.26
CA PHE A 73 -32.71 -2.63 16.31
C PHE A 73 -32.34 -3.09 17.72
N GLN A 74 -31.33 -3.95 17.87
CA GLN A 74 -30.83 -4.35 19.19
C GLN A 74 -30.03 -3.20 19.84
N GLU A 75 -30.04 -3.14 21.17
CA GLU A 75 -29.27 -2.11 21.91
C GLU A 75 -27.76 -2.22 21.67
N GLU A 76 -27.27 -3.44 21.40
CA GLU A 76 -25.85 -3.75 21.19
C GLU A 76 -25.29 -3.17 19.88
N THR A 77 -26.14 -2.73 18.95
CA THR A 77 -25.68 -2.18 17.68
C THR A 77 -25.27 -0.71 17.80
N PHE A 78 -24.14 -0.40 17.18
CA PHE A 78 -23.51 0.91 17.26
C PHE A 78 -23.33 1.52 15.88
N VAL A 79 -23.80 2.75 15.70
CA VAL A 79 -23.60 3.50 14.45
C VAL A 79 -22.35 4.35 14.59
N VAL A 80 -21.27 3.89 13.95
CA VAL A 80 -19.96 4.57 13.95
C VAL A 80 -20.04 5.89 13.18
N LEU A 81 -20.78 5.93 12.07
CA LEU A 81 -20.94 7.11 11.25
C LEU A 81 -22.33 7.16 10.63
N SER A 82 -23.02 8.27 10.83
CA SER A 82 -24.36 8.54 10.28
C SER A 82 -24.41 9.76 9.37
N ASP A 83 -23.39 10.63 9.46
CA ASP A 83 -23.38 11.87 8.70
C ASP A 83 -23.18 11.59 7.19
N PRO A 84 -24.08 12.07 6.31
CA PRO A 84 -24.04 11.74 4.89
C PRO A 84 -22.86 12.37 4.16
N PHE A 85 -22.31 13.49 4.65
CA PHE A 85 -21.14 14.13 4.06
C PHE A 85 -19.89 13.28 4.34
N TRP A 86 -19.64 12.92 5.60
CA TRP A 86 -18.50 12.09 5.97
C TRP A 86 -18.59 10.69 5.36
N LEU A 87 -19.78 10.10 5.29
CA LEU A 87 -19.99 8.78 4.70
C LEU A 87 -19.63 8.78 3.21
N LYS A 88 -20.10 9.79 2.47
CA LYS A 88 -19.74 9.99 1.06
C LYS A 88 -18.25 10.23 0.88
N PHE A 89 -17.65 11.06 1.73
CA PHE A 89 -16.22 11.36 1.65
C PHE A 89 -15.36 10.09 1.85
N ILE A 90 -15.68 9.28 2.85
CA ILE A 90 -14.91 8.06 3.15
C ILE A 90 -15.05 7.03 2.03
N ILE A 91 -16.28 6.77 1.58
CA ILE A 91 -16.54 5.74 0.57
C ILE A 91 -15.96 6.14 -0.80
N MET A 92 -16.13 7.41 -1.22
CA MET A 92 -15.70 7.84 -2.55
C MET A 92 -14.24 8.25 -2.62
N PHE A 93 -13.65 8.75 -1.53
CA PHE A 93 -12.29 9.30 -1.56
C PHE A 93 -11.33 8.54 -0.64
N ALA A 94 -11.63 8.40 0.64
CA ALA A 94 -10.66 7.85 1.60
C ALA A 94 -10.32 6.38 1.32
N ILE A 95 -11.33 5.52 1.14
CA ILE A 95 -11.13 4.10 0.87
C ILE A 95 -10.39 3.89 -0.46
N PRO A 96 -10.81 4.48 -1.60
CA PRO A 96 -10.08 4.34 -2.86
C PRO A 96 -8.66 4.90 -2.80
N ALA A 97 -8.44 6.03 -2.12
CA ALA A 97 -7.10 6.61 -1.98
C ALA A 97 -6.14 5.68 -1.24
N ILE A 98 -6.59 5.07 -0.13
CA ILE A 98 -5.79 4.08 0.62
C ILE A 98 -5.55 2.84 -0.22
N ALA A 99 -6.57 2.37 -0.94
CA ALA A 99 -6.42 1.22 -1.83
C ALA A 99 -5.36 1.51 -2.91
N VAL A 100 -5.47 2.63 -3.63
CA VAL A 100 -4.49 3.03 -4.65
C VAL A 100 -3.10 3.20 -4.04
N LEU A 101 -2.97 3.79 -2.86
CA LEU A 101 -1.69 3.94 -2.18
C LEU A 101 -1.05 2.57 -1.90
N ILE A 102 -1.77 1.64 -1.26
CA ILE A 102 -1.22 0.35 -0.87
C ILE A 102 -0.98 -0.54 -2.09
N PHE A 103 -2.01 -0.77 -2.91
CA PHE A 103 -1.91 -1.65 -4.07
C PHE A 103 -0.99 -1.07 -5.13
N GLY A 104 -0.99 0.24 -5.34
CA GLY A 104 -0.06 0.91 -6.24
C GLY A 104 1.40 0.67 -5.83
N ASN A 105 1.72 0.79 -4.54
CA ASN A 105 3.06 0.49 -4.05
C ASN A 105 3.43 -1.00 -4.23
N ILE A 106 2.51 -1.91 -3.93
CA ILE A 106 2.74 -3.35 -4.16
C ILE A 106 3.03 -3.62 -5.63
N ILE A 107 2.17 -3.14 -6.54
CA ILE A 107 2.31 -3.32 -7.98
C ILE A 107 3.63 -2.72 -8.46
N PHE A 108 3.99 -1.54 -7.99
CA PHE A 108 5.26 -0.89 -8.35
C PHE A 108 6.47 -1.74 -7.96
N HIS A 109 6.55 -2.19 -6.70
CA HIS A 109 7.68 -3.00 -6.24
C HIS A 109 7.74 -4.39 -6.90
N VAL A 110 6.57 -5.02 -7.11
CA VAL A 110 6.48 -6.29 -7.84
C VAL A 110 6.92 -6.12 -9.29
N SER A 111 6.50 -5.05 -9.95
CA SER A 111 6.89 -4.75 -11.34
C SER A 111 8.39 -4.52 -11.45
N CYS A 112 8.99 -3.80 -10.51
CA CYS A 112 10.45 -3.65 -10.43
C CYS A 112 11.14 -5.01 -10.30
N CYS A 113 10.65 -5.88 -9.40
CA CYS A 113 11.21 -7.23 -9.25
C CYS A 113 11.13 -8.01 -10.56
N ILE A 114 9.97 -8.01 -11.23
CA ILE A 114 9.78 -8.75 -12.49
C ILE A 114 10.68 -8.20 -13.59
N PHE A 115 10.72 -6.88 -13.76
CA PHE A 115 11.52 -6.23 -14.79
C PHE A 115 13.02 -6.54 -14.63
N TYR A 116 13.57 -6.35 -13.43
CA TYR A 116 15.01 -6.55 -13.20
C TYR A 116 15.41 -8.04 -13.14
N LEU A 117 14.52 -8.94 -12.70
CA LEU A 117 14.84 -10.37 -12.61
C LEU A 117 14.62 -11.14 -13.92
N TYR A 118 13.71 -10.71 -14.78
CA TYR A 118 13.34 -11.48 -15.98
C TYR A 118 13.57 -10.75 -17.30
N MET A 119 13.44 -9.42 -17.35
CA MET A 119 13.59 -8.66 -18.60
C MET A 119 14.99 -8.08 -18.77
N ALA A 120 15.57 -7.50 -17.72
CA ALA A 120 16.93 -6.96 -17.72
C ALA A 120 18.09 -8.00 -17.87
N PRO A 121 17.98 -9.27 -17.44
CA PRO A 121 19.10 -10.21 -17.50
C PRO A 121 19.64 -10.45 -18.91
N GLY A 122 18.81 -10.33 -19.96
CA GLY A 122 19.27 -10.48 -21.35
C GLY A 122 20.35 -9.46 -21.76
N ALA A 123 20.42 -8.31 -21.07
CA ALA A 123 21.46 -7.30 -21.26
C ALA A 123 22.66 -7.46 -20.30
N MET A 124 22.49 -8.18 -19.19
CA MET A 124 23.49 -8.29 -18.11
C MET A 124 24.28 -9.61 -18.15
N THR A 125 23.66 -10.72 -18.56
CA THR A 125 24.36 -11.98 -18.78
C THR A 125 25.38 -11.86 -19.91
N SER A 126 25.10 -11.08 -20.95
CA SER A 126 26.06 -10.79 -22.02
C SER A 126 27.25 -9.98 -21.50
N LEU A 127 27.03 -8.97 -20.65
CA LEU A 127 28.10 -8.14 -20.08
C LEU A 127 28.99 -8.95 -19.12
N SER A 128 28.41 -9.79 -18.26
CA SER A 128 29.17 -10.63 -17.32
C SER A 128 29.93 -11.75 -18.04
N LEU A 129 29.35 -12.40 -19.06
CA LEU A 129 30.05 -13.36 -19.92
C LEU A 129 31.19 -12.70 -20.71
N THR A 130 31.01 -11.46 -21.16
CA THR A 130 32.05 -10.71 -21.89
C THR A 130 33.18 -10.29 -20.96
N CYS A 131 32.86 -9.82 -19.76
CA CYS A 131 33.84 -9.50 -18.72
C CYS A 131 34.61 -10.76 -18.26
N PHE A 132 33.91 -11.87 -18.02
CA PHE A 132 34.52 -13.15 -17.67
C PHE A 132 35.39 -13.71 -18.80
N LYS A 133 34.94 -13.61 -20.07
CA LYS A 133 35.78 -13.93 -21.24
C LYS A 133 37.02 -13.04 -21.33
N SER A 134 36.89 -11.74 -21.05
CA SER A 134 38.01 -10.81 -21.07
C SER A 134 39.02 -11.12 -19.97
N TYR A 135 38.55 -11.42 -18.75
CA TYR A 135 39.38 -11.83 -17.61
C TYR A 135 40.16 -13.12 -17.90
N MET A 136 39.47 -14.16 -18.42
CA MET A 136 40.09 -15.42 -18.84
C MET A 136 41.09 -15.25 -20.00
N LYS A 137 40.92 -14.24 -20.87
CA LYS A 137 41.85 -13.93 -21.96
C LYS A 137 43.13 -13.30 -21.42
N THR A 138 43.04 -12.43 -20.41
CA THR A 138 44.21 -11.86 -19.71
C THR A 138 44.99 -12.89 -18.88
N GLU A 139 44.32 -13.87 -18.28
CA GLU A 139 45.00 -14.94 -17.50
C GLU A 139 45.72 -15.97 -18.38
N LYS A 140 45.26 -16.19 -19.62
CA LYS A 140 45.83 -17.20 -20.53
C LYS A 140 46.92 -16.69 -21.48
N GLY A 141 47.37 -15.44 -21.34
CA GLY A 141 48.58 -14.92 -22.01
C GLY A 141 48.65 -15.26 -23.51
N TYR A 142 47.76 -14.67 -24.31
CA TYR A 142 47.90 -14.57 -25.77
C TYR A 142 47.83 -13.10 -26.19
#